data_AF-A0A8T2Z6Z8-F1
#
_entry.id   AF-A0A8T2Z6Z8-F1
#
_cell.length_a   1.000
_cell.length_b   1.000
_cell.length_c   1.000
_cell.angle_alpha   90.00
_cell.angle_beta   90.00
_cell.angle_gamma   90.00
#
_symmetry.space_group_name_H-M   'P 1'
#
loop_
_entity.id
_entity.type
_entity.pdbx_description
1 polymer ?
#
loop_
_entity_poly.entity_id
_entity_poly.type
_entity_poly.pdbx_seq_one_letter_code
_entity_poly.pdbx_strand_id
1 'polypeptide(L)'
;MFELLEYWNTDESDGANKSPPGISIDGAPSNILNVASKKLRKRKFGTSNGGKQQKVKIDNKNKFDEFGCKRIKNENTSMEAENELLMSKCARAINDLNRKRQTLEYVKDKLNEETAVIAELSMILINNGNENVIELRERIEQLESTRAQQRAGIAQLREL
;
A
#
# COMPACT_ATOMS: atom_id res chain seq x y z
N MET A 1 -19.55 -18.36 -6.81
CA MET A 1 -20.39 -17.16 -6.83
C MET A 1 -20.65 -16.78 -5.39
N PHE A 2 -19.89 -15.81 -4.86
CA PHE A 2 -20.13 -15.23 -3.54
C PHE A 2 -19.90 -13.72 -3.67
N GLU A 3 -21.00 -12.98 -3.66
CA GLU A 3 -21.03 -11.53 -3.52
C GLU A 3 -20.79 -11.19 -2.05
N LEU A 4 -19.79 -10.36 -1.77
CA LEU A 4 -19.69 -9.62 -0.51
C LEU A 4 -19.79 -8.14 -0.86
N LEU A 5 -21.05 -7.73 -1.03
CA LEU A 5 -21.47 -6.33 -1.02
C LEU A 5 -21.55 -5.85 0.43
N GLU A 6 -21.20 -4.57 0.60
CA GLU A 6 -21.69 -3.69 1.66
C GLU A 6 -21.38 -4.05 3.12
N TYR A 7 -20.28 -3.49 3.61
CA TYR A 7 -20.14 -2.87 4.94
C TYR A 7 -18.82 -2.10 4.78
N TRP A 8 -18.78 -0.77 4.72
CA TRP A 8 -18.69 0.14 5.86
C TRP A 8 -18.84 1.57 5.31
N ASN A 9 -20.02 2.15 5.44
CA ASN A 9 -20.20 3.59 5.58
C ASN A 9 -20.66 3.82 7.03
N THR A 10 -20.32 5.00 7.56
CA THR A 10 -20.58 5.54 8.91
C THR A 10 -19.64 5.05 10.01
N ASP A 11 -18.68 5.86 10.45
CA ASP A 11 -18.99 6.88 11.46
C ASP A 11 -17.84 7.87 11.68
N GLU A 12 -18.24 9.13 11.85
CA GLU A 12 -17.45 10.20 12.42
C GLU A 12 -17.01 9.80 13.83
N SER A 13 -15.71 9.77 14.11
CA SER A 13 -15.25 9.84 15.49
C SER A 13 -13.98 10.66 15.60
N ASP A 14 -14.15 11.78 16.31
CA ASP A 14 -13.14 12.68 16.83
C ASP A 14 -12.07 11.89 17.61
N GLY A 15 -10.84 11.93 17.10
CA GLY A 15 -9.74 11.06 17.51
C GLY A 15 -8.47 11.87 17.77
N ALA A 16 -8.49 12.55 18.90
CA ALA A 16 -7.39 13.23 19.59
C ALA A 16 -5.95 12.94 19.08
N ASN A 17 -5.28 14.04 18.75
CA ASN A 17 -3.84 14.21 18.58
C ASN A 17 -2.97 13.31 19.48
N LYS A 18 -2.22 12.39 18.88
CA LYS A 18 -0.89 11.99 19.36
C LYS A 18 0.04 11.71 18.17
N SER A 19 0.91 12.68 17.85
CA SER A 19 2.02 12.51 16.92
C SER A 19 3.07 11.54 17.49
N PRO A 20 3.59 10.57 16.73
CA PRO A 20 4.78 9.83 17.14
C PRO A 20 6.05 10.70 16.97
N PRO A 21 7.12 10.43 17.74
CA PRO A 21 8.33 11.27 17.76
C PRO A 21 9.07 11.20 16.41
N GLY A 22 9.59 12.36 16.00
CA GLY A 22 10.15 12.60 14.68
C GLY A 22 11.33 11.69 14.33
N ILE A 23 11.27 11.11 13.14
CA ILE A 23 12.44 10.61 12.44
C ILE A 23 13.00 11.74 11.57
N SER A 24 14.22 12.17 11.90
CA SER A 24 15.01 13.11 11.13
C SER A 24 15.28 12.49 9.76
N ILE A 25 14.72 13.07 8.70
CA ILE A 25 15.07 12.71 7.32
C ILE A 25 16.20 13.65 6.93
N ASP A 26 17.42 13.12 6.97
CA ASP A 26 18.61 13.77 6.44
C ASP A 26 18.37 14.26 5.01
N GLY A 27 18.85 15.48 4.76
CA GLY A 27 18.56 16.25 3.57
C GLY A 27 18.96 15.54 2.28
N ALA A 28 18.02 15.45 1.36
CA ALA A 28 18.32 15.22 -0.05
C ALA A 28 19.10 16.45 -0.58
N PRO A 29 20.32 16.30 -1.11
CA PRO A 29 21.03 17.41 -1.73
C PRO A 29 20.37 17.71 -3.08
N SER A 30 19.63 18.82 -3.17
CA SER A 30 19.23 19.40 -4.43
C SER A 30 20.48 19.99 -5.10
N ASN A 31 21.09 19.26 -6.04
CA ASN A 31 22.08 19.84 -6.95
C ASN A 31 21.38 20.82 -7.90
N ILE A 32 21.22 22.05 -7.40
CA ILE A 32 20.86 23.24 -8.15
C ILE A 32 22.01 23.50 -9.13
N LEU A 33 21.67 23.59 -10.42
CA LEU A 33 22.55 24.07 -11.49
C LEU A 33 23.29 25.34 -11.03
N ASN A 34 24.59 25.22 -10.77
CA ASN A 34 25.49 26.34 -10.53
C ASN A 34 25.65 27.15 -11.84
N VAL A 35 24.73 28.09 -12.09
CA VAL A 35 24.94 29.14 -13.09
C VAL A 35 25.61 30.31 -12.37
N ALA A 36 26.92 30.42 -12.56
CA ALA A 36 27.72 31.51 -12.02
C ALA A 36 27.12 32.88 -12.39
N SER A 37 26.88 33.72 -11.38
CA SER A 37 26.42 35.10 -11.54
C SER A 37 27.46 35.93 -12.30
N LYS A 38 27.37 35.98 -13.63
CA LYS A 38 28.16 36.94 -14.43
C LYS A 38 27.72 38.35 -14.04
N LYS A 39 28.63 39.09 -13.38
CA LYS A 39 28.43 40.50 -13.03
C LYS A 39 27.99 41.29 -14.27
N LEU A 40 26.89 42.03 -14.17
CA LEU A 40 26.37 42.88 -15.23
C LEU A 40 27.38 44.02 -15.50
N ARG A 41 28.10 43.98 -16.63
CA ARG A 41 29.02 45.04 -17.05
C ARG A 41 28.19 46.31 -17.35
N LYS A 42 28.24 47.31 -16.47
CA LYS A 42 27.66 48.64 -16.69
C LYS A 42 28.24 49.23 -17.98
N ARG A 43 27.46 49.26 -19.06
CA ARG A 43 27.80 50.03 -20.26
C ARG A 43 27.53 51.50 -19.95
N LYS A 44 28.52 52.37 -20.15
CA LYS A 44 28.28 53.82 -20.14
C LYS A 44 27.51 54.17 -21.40
N PHE A 45 26.36 54.83 -21.26
CA PHE A 45 25.61 55.38 -22.38
C PHE A 45 26.47 56.45 -23.04
N GLY A 46 26.95 56.17 -24.26
CA GLY A 46 27.55 57.17 -25.12
C GLY A 46 26.46 58.06 -25.69
N THR A 47 26.62 59.38 -25.58
CA THR A 47 25.78 60.35 -26.27
C THR A 47 26.17 60.36 -27.75
N SER A 48 25.40 59.69 -28.61
CA SER A 48 25.51 59.85 -30.06
C SER A 48 24.24 60.50 -30.61
N ASN A 49 24.43 61.66 -31.23
CA ASN A 49 23.43 62.46 -31.91
C ASN A 49 22.70 61.68 -33.03
N GLY A 50 21.42 62.01 -33.22
CA GLY A 50 20.76 61.92 -34.53
C GLY A 50 20.12 60.58 -34.87
N GLY A 51 18.97 60.26 -34.28
CA GLY A 51 18.11 59.18 -34.75
C GLY A 51 16.66 59.49 -34.40
N LYS A 52 15.82 59.73 -35.41
CA LYS A 52 14.37 59.94 -35.27
C LYS A 52 13.78 58.83 -34.41
N GLN A 53 13.30 59.16 -33.21
CA GLN A 53 12.52 58.24 -32.40
C GLN A 53 11.22 57.95 -33.17
N GLN A 54 11.16 56.78 -33.79
CA GLN A 54 9.91 56.24 -34.28
C GLN A 54 9.04 56.02 -33.04
N LYS A 55 8.10 56.95 -32.78
CA LYS A 55 7.05 56.75 -31.79
C LYS A 55 6.24 55.55 -32.26
N VAL A 56 6.58 54.37 -31.75
CA VAL A 56 5.68 53.22 -31.78
C VAL A 56 4.41 53.69 -31.08
N LYS A 57 3.36 53.94 -31.87
CA LYS A 57 2.02 54.14 -31.33
C LYS A 57 1.64 52.80 -30.73
N ILE A 58 1.83 52.67 -29.42
CA ILE A 58 1.22 51.57 -28.67
C ILE A 58 -0.27 51.82 -28.79
N ASP A 59 -0.95 51.02 -29.60
CA ASP A 59 -2.40 51.05 -29.69
C ASP A 59 -2.95 50.78 -28.29
N ASN A 60 -3.53 51.82 -27.69
CA ASN A 60 -4.06 51.85 -26.32
C ASN A 60 -5.34 51.00 -26.17
N LYS A 61 -5.48 49.93 -26.97
CA LYS A 61 -6.65 49.05 -27.02
C LYS A 61 -6.60 47.96 -25.94
N ASN A 62 -5.44 47.68 -25.38
CA ASN A 62 -5.27 46.84 -24.20
C ASN A 62 -4.78 47.69 -23.04
N LYS A 63 -5.61 48.62 -22.57
CA LYS A 63 -5.37 49.23 -21.25
C LYS A 63 -5.64 48.15 -20.22
N PHE A 64 -4.56 47.57 -19.70
CA PHE A 64 -4.60 46.77 -18.49
C PHE A 64 -5.09 47.70 -17.39
N ASP A 65 -6.39 47.66 -17.10
CA ASP A 65 -6.98 48.48 -16.06
C ASP A 65 -6.66 47.85 -14.71
N GLU A 66 -6.38 48.68 -13.73
CA GLU A 66 -5.99 48.24 -12.38
C GLU A 66 -7.03 47.26 -11.77
N PHE A 67 -8.29 47.44 -12.17
CA PHE A 67 -9.39 46.57 -11.80
C PHE A 67 -9.26 45.16 -12.39
N GLY A 68 -8.95 45.03 -13.68
CA GLY A 68 -8.68 43.76 -14.35
C GLY A 68 -7.46 43.04 -13.75
N CYS A 69 -6.38 43.77 -13.42
CA CYS A 69 -5.24 43.17 -12.73
C CYS A 69 -5.63 42.59 -11.37
N LYS A 70 -6.41 43.35 -10.59
CA LYS A 70 -6.84 42.97 -9.25
C LYS A 70 -7.73 41.73 -9.28
N ARG A 71 -8.64 41.65 -10.25
CA ARG A 71 -9.50 40.46 -10.43
C ARG A 71 -8.69 39.21 -10.72
N ILE A 72 -7.77 39.27 -11.69
CA ILE A 72 -6.90 38.14 -12.05
C ILE A 72 -6.03 37.71 -10.86
N LYS A 73 -5.48 38.68 -10.11
CA LYS A 73 -4.70 38.38 -8.90
C LYS A 73 -5.52 37.62 -7.87
N ASN A 74 -6.75 38.07 -7.61
CA ASN A 74 -7.64 37.42 -6.66
C ASN A 74 -8.05 36.01 -7.12
N GLU A 75 -8.35 35.84 -8.41
CA GLU A 75 -8.64 34.52 -9.01
C GLU A 75 -7.45 33.57 -8.86
N ASN A 76 -6.22 34.05 -9.15
CA ASN A 76 -5.00 33.26 -8.97
C ASN A 76 -4.79 32.86 -7.52
N THR A 77 -4.92 33.79 -6.56
CA THR A 77 -4.79 33.46 -5.13
C THR A 77 -5.87 32.47 -4.67
N SER A 78 -7.09 32.56 -5.21
CA SER A 78 -8.15 31.59 -4.93
C SER A 78 -7.80 30.20 -5.46
N MET A 79 -7.29 30.10 -6.69
CA MET A 79 -6.86 28.84 -7.28
C MET A 79 -5.64 28.24 -6.55
N GLU A 80 -4.69 29.06 -6.11
CA GLU A 80 -3.55 28.64 -5.30
C GLU A 80 -4.03 28.01 -3.97
N ALA A 81 -4.98 28.64 -3.29
CA ALA A 81 -5.56 28.10 -2.06
C ALA A 81 -6.33 26.78 -2.29
N GLU A 82 -7.06 26.66 -3.40
CA GLU A 82 -7.74 25.41 -3.75
C GLU A 82 -6.76 24.28 -4.07
N ASN A 83 -5.68 24.59 -4.80
CA ASN A 83 -4.60 23.63 -5.09
C ASN A 83 -3.93 23.15 -3.80
N GLU A 84 -3.61 24.05 -2.86
CA GLU A 84 -3.04 23.66 -1.56
C GLU A 84 -3.99 22.74 -0.77
N LEU A 85 -5.28 23.06 -0.75
CA LEU A 85 -6.30 22.23 -0.10
C LEU A 85 -6.36 20.84 -0.74
N LEU A 86 -6.36 20.76 -2.07
CA LEU A 86 -6.41 19.50 -2.80
C LEU A 86 -5.15 18.66 -2.53
N MET A 87 -3.97 19.28 -2.56
CA MET A 87 -2.71 18.60 -2.22
C MET A 87 -2.73 18.05 -0.79
N SER A 88 -3.26 18.80 0.18
CA SER A 88 -3.44 18.33 1.55
C SER A 88 -4.42 17.15 1.67
N LYS A 89 -5.52 17.17 0.91
CA LYS A 89 -6.47 16.06 0.85
C LYS A 89 -5.84 14.81 0.23
N CYS A 90 -5.11 14.95 -0.87
CA CYS A 90 -4.39 13.86 -1.52
C CYS A 90 -3.32 13.25 -0.60
N ALA A 91 -2.54 14.08 0.10
CA ALA A 91 -1.52 13.59 1.04
C ALA A 91 -2.14 12.74 2.17
N ARG A 92 -3.28 13.18 2.71
CA ARG A 92 -4.04 12.41 3.72
C ARG A 92 -4.55 11.10 3.15
N ALA A 93 -5.19 11.13 1.99
CA ALA A 93 -5.70 9.93 1.34
C ALA A 93 -4.59 8.89 1.07
N ILE A 94 -3.41 9.32 0.62
CA ILE A 94 -2.25 8.45 0.41
C ILE A 94 -1.81 7.80 1.74
N ASN A 95 -1.75 8.58 2.82
CA ASN A 95 -1.37 8.06 4.13
C ASN A 95 -2.38 7.04 4.66
N ASP A 96 -3.67 7.30 4.50
CA ASP A 96 -4.73 6.37 4.93
C ASP A 96 -4.70 5.07 4.11
N LEU A 97 -4.49 5.17 2.79
CA LEU A 97 -4.30 4.01 1.93
C LEU A 97 -3.07 3.20 2.33
N ASN A 98 -1.96 3.86 2.67
CA ASN A 98 -0.76 3.18 3.14
C ASN A 98 -1.00 2.43 4.47
N ARG A 99 -1.74 3.01 5.42
CA ARG A 99 -2.12 2.35 6.67
C ARG A 99 -3.01 1.13 6.42
N LYS A 100 -4.00 1.26 5.54
CA LYS A 100 -4.87 0.15 5.13
C LYS A 100 -4.07 -0.97 4.47
N ARG A 101 -3.12 -0.62 3.58
CA ARG A 101 -2.22 -1.58 2.94
C ARG A 101 -1.38 -2.34 3.96
N GLN A 102 -0.78 -1.66 4.93
CA GLN A 102 -0.01 -2.31 6.00
C GLN A 102 -0.85 -3.27 6.83
N THR A 103 -2.09 -2.88 7.14
CA THR A 103 -3.03 -3.75 7.87
C THR A 103 -3.36 -5.01 7.07
N LEU A 104 -3.59 -4.86 5.77
CA LEU A 104 -3.88 -5.99 4.88
C LEU A 104 -2.68 -6.94 4.77
N GLU A 105 -1.46 -6.42 4.66
CA GLU A 105 -0.26 -7.25 4.61
C GLU A 105 -0.10 -8.07 5.91
N TYR A 106 -0.31 -7.45 7.07
CA TYR A 106 -0.29 -8.16 8.35
C TYR A 106 -1.33 -9.29 8.41
N VAL A 107 -2.56 -9.05 7.98
CA VAL A 107 -3.61 -10.07 7.96
C VAL A 107 -3.27 -11.20 6.99
N LYS A 108 -2.74 -10.87 5.82
CA LYS A 108 -2.29 -11.86 4.82
C LYS A 108 -1.19 -12.76 5.39
N ASP A 109 -0.22 -12.19 6.09
CA ASP A 109 0.86 -12.96 6.71
C ASP A 109 0.31 -13.90 7.79
N LYS A 110 -0.62 -13.43 8.63
CA LYS A 110 -1.30 -14.27 9.63
C LYS A 110 -2.09 -15.42 9.01
N LEU A 111 -2.82 -15.16 7.93
CA LEU A 111 -3.54 -16.21 7.19
C LEU A 111 -2.59 -17.27 6.63
N ASN A 112 -1.43 -16.86 6.12
CA ASN A 112 -0.43 -17.80 5.62
C ASN A 112 0.16 -18.66 6.76
N GLU A 113 0.47 -18.06 7.92
CA GLU A 113 0.93 -18.77 9.12
C GLU A 113 -0.10 -19.82 9.57
N GLU A 114 -1.37 -19.43 9.71
CA GLU A 114 -2.45 -20.34 10.12
C GLU A 114 -2.67 -21.46 9.10
N THR A 115 -2.60 -21.14 7.80
CA THR A 115 -2.71 -22.14 6.73
C THR A 115 -1.60 -23.17 6.81
N ALA A 116 -0.36 -22.74 7.11
CA ALA A 116 0.77 -23.65 7.29
C ALA A 116 0.56 -24.58 8.51
N VAL A 117 0.09 -24.05 9.64
CA VAL A 117 -0.22 -24.84 10.84
C VAL A 117 -1.33 -25.86 10.56
N ILE A 118 -2.39 -25.46 9.86
CA ILE A 118 -3.47 -26.39 9.47
C ILE A 118 -2.95 -27.52 8.60
N ALA A 119 -2.07 -27.23 7.64
CA ALA A 119 -1.48 -28.23 6.76
C ALA A 119 -0.61 -29.24 7.55
N GLU A 120 0.21 -28.75 8.48
CA GLU A 120 1.03 -29.59 9.36
C GLU A 120 0.18 -30.51 10.24
N LEU A 121 -0.83 -29.95 10.93
CA LEU A 121 -1.74 -30.73 11.77
C LEU A 121 -2.51 -31.77 10.97
N SER A 122 -2.94 -31.42 9.76
CA SER A 122 -3.62 -32.35 8.86
C SER A 122 -2.73 -33.53 8.49
N MET A 123 -1.46 -33.27 8.19
CA MET A 123 -0.49 -34.33 7.88
C MET A 123 -0.26 -35.27 9.07
N ILE A 124 -0.12 -34.72 10.28
CA ILE A 124 0.03 -35.51 11.51
C ILE A 124 -1.20 -36.40 11.73
N LEU A 125 -2.41 -35.84 11.60
CA LEU A 125 -3.65 -36.59 11.79
C LEU A 125 -3.78 -37.75 10.80
N ILE A 126 -3.45 -37.50 9.52
CA ILE A 126 -3.49 -38.53 8.48
C ILE A 126 -2.49 -39.65 8.77
N ASN A 127 -1.25 -39.29 9.13
CA ASN A 127 -0.21 -40.28 9.41
C ASN A 127 -0.58 -41.15 10.62
N ASN A 128 -0.96 -40.53 11.73
CA ASN A 128 -1.38 -41.26 12.93
C ASN A 128 -2.62 -42.13 12.67
N GLY A 129 -3.59 -41.62 11.89
CA GLY A 129 -4.76 -42.39 11.50
C GLY A 129 -4.41 -43.62 10.67
N ASN A 130 -3.50 -43.47 9.71
CA ASN A 130 -3.03 -44.57 8.87
C ASN A 130 -2.26 -45.63 9.68
N GLU A 131 -1.35 -45.20 10.56
CA GLU A 131 -0.60 -46.10 11.44
C GLU A 131 -1.54 -46.95 12.31
N ASN A 132 -2.55 -46.32 12.94
CA ASN A 132 -3.55 -47.03 13.73
C ASN A 132 -4.35 -48.06 12.91
N VAL A 133 -4.72 -47.71 11.66
CA VAL A 133 -5.43 -48.63 10.77
C VAL A 133 -4.56 -49.81 10.36
N ILE A 134 -3.27 -49.59 10.11
CA ILE A 134 -2.32 -50.65 9.80
C ILE A 134 -2.16 -51.60 11.00
N GLU A 135 -1.91 -51.06 12.19
CA GLU A 135 -1.76 -51.87 13.41
C GLU A 135 -3.00 -52.72 13.70
N LEU A 136 -4.20 -52.13 13.54
CA LEU A 136 -5.46 -52.86 13.72
C LEU A 136 -5.63 -53.98 12.68
N ARG A 137 -5.24 -53.75 11.42
CA ARG A 137 -5.31 -54.78 10.38
C ARG A 137 -4.37 -55.95 10.68
N GLU A 138 -3.13 -55.66 11.05
CA GLU A 138 -2.15 -56.69 11.42
C GLU A 138 -2.64 -57.52 12.61
N ARG A 139 -3.23 -56.88 13.62
CA ARG A 139 -3.79 -57.58 14.79
C ARG A 139 -4.99 -58.44 14.45
N ILE A 140 -5.87 -58.00 13.55
CA ILE A 140 -6.99 -58.81 13.06
C ILE A 140 -6.46 -60.04 12.31
N GLU A 141 -5.48 -59.86 11.42
CA GLU A 141 -4.88 -60.97 10.65
C GLU A 141 -4.23 -62.02 11.57
N GLN A 142 -3.54 -61.58 12.63
CA GLN A 142 -2.99 -62.47 13.66
C GLN A 142 -4.09 -63.26 14.40
N LEU A 143 -5.20 -62.62 14.76
CA LEU A 143 -6.33 -63.28 15.42
C LEU A 143 -7.01 -64.29 14.49
N GLU A 144 -7.18 -63.97 13.21
CA GLU A 144 -7.74 -64.86 12.21
C GLU A 144 -6.87 -66.10 11.99
N SER A 145 -5.55 -65.91 11.88
CA SER A 145 -4.58 -67.00 11.78
C SER A 145 -4.62 -67.91 13.02
N THR A 146 -4.59 -67.32 14.22
CA THR A 146 -4.69 -68.06 15.49
C THR A 146 -5.98 -68.86 15.57
N ARG A 147 -7.12 -68.26 15.16
CA ARG A 147 -8.42 -68.93 15.12
C ARG A 147 -8.45 -70.08 14.12
N ALA A 148 -7.83 -69.92 12.96
CA ALA A 148 -7.72 -70.97 11.94
C ALA A 148 -6.91 -72.16 12.47
N GLN A 149 -5.78 -71.92 13.13
CA GLN A 149 -4.96 -72.95 13.76
C GLN A 149 -5.73 -73.71 14.85
N GLN A 150 -6.44 -72.99 15.73
CA GLN A 150 -7.28 -73.62 16.76
C GLN A 150 -8.37 -74.51 16.17
N ARG A 151 -9.04 -74.06 15.10
CA ARG A 151 -10.04 -74.86 14.39
C ARG A 151 -9.44 -76.13 13.79
N ALA A 152 -8.27 -76.02 13.15
CA ALA A 152 -7.56 -77.17 12.61
C ALA A 152 -7.16 -78.17 13.71
N GLY A 153 -6.63 -77.70 14.84
CA GLY A 153 -6.28 -78.55 15.98
C GLY A 153 -7.49 -79.26 16.60
N ILE A 154 -8.63 -78.56 16.75
CA ILE A 154 -9.88 -79.19 17.23
C ILE A 154 -10.37 -80.26 16.25
N ALA A 155 -10.26 -80.03 14.94
CA ALA A 155 -10.65 -81.02 13.94
C ALA A 155 -9.80 -82.28 14.05
N GLN A 156 -8.47 -82.14 14.18
CA GLN A 156 -7.54 -83.27 14.37
C GLN A 156 -7.86 -84.09 15.64
N LEU A 157 -8.18 -83.44 16.76
CA LEU A 157 -8.54 -84.12 18.00
C LEU A 157 -9.87 -84.89 17.92
N ARG A 158 -10.78 -84.53 17.01
CA ARG A 158 -12.07 -85.24 16.82
C ARG A 158 -11.93 -86.51 15.97
N GLU A 159 -10.81 -86.66 15.25
CA GLU A 159 -10.53 -87.82 14.40
C GLU A 159 -9.75 -88.94 15.13
N LEU A 160 -9.31 -88.68 16.38
CA LEU A 160 -8.67 -89.64 17.28
C LEU A 160 -9.71 -90.37 18.16
#